data_AF-A0A1Q7X0D9-F1
#
_entry.id   AF-A0A1Q7X0D9-F1
#
_cell.length_a   1.000
_cell.length_b   1.000
_cell.length_c   1.000
_cell.angle_alpha   90.00
_cell.angle_beta   90.00
_cell.angle_gamma   90.00
#
_symmetry.space_group_name_H-M   'P 1'
#
loop_
_entity.id
_entity.type
_entity.pdbx_description
1 polymer ?
#
loop_
_entity_poly.entity_id
_entity_poly.type
_entity_poly.pdbx_seq_one_letter_code
_entity_poly.pdbx_strand_id
1 'polypeptide(L)'
;MGAAPRHARPFVAIFVGMVVVCALTPLNLWPFSNWELFSRLRGPVESYWEATVEHHGRVVVDYTIGPHTACAPLLRSATVRFGPATDVRIYHVERLLSDRIGARATPPDRTLVATCTAKGVRAPS
;
A
#
# COMPACT_ATOMS: atom_id res chain seq x y z
N MET A 1 15.01 -54.67 8.82
CA MET A 1 13.83 -53.78 8.85
C MET A 1 13.48 -53.48 10.30
N GLY A 2 13.59 -52.24 10.76
CA GLY A 2 13.19 -51.88 12.12
C GLY A 2 11.69 -52.02 12.29
N ALA A 3 11.23 -52.77 13.28
CA ALA A 3 9.82 -52.88 13.61
C ALA A 3 9.31 -51.49 14.01
N ALA A 4 8.25 -51.01 13.33
CA ALA A 4 7.64 -49.73 13.69
C ALA A 4 7.22 -49.75 15.17
N PRO A 5 7.49 -48.68 15.95
CA PRO A 5 7.09 -48.61 17.34
C PRO A 5 5.60 -48.90 17.47
N ARG A 6 5.21 -49.74 18.43
CA ARG A 6 3.81 -50.18 18.61
C ARG A 6 2.85 -49.00 18.82
N HIS A 7 3.37 -47.88 19.32
CA HIS A 7 2.64 -46.63 19.55
C HIS A 7 2.55 -45.71 18.32
N ALA A 8 3.25 -45.99 17.22
CA ALA A 8 3.22 -45.16 16.02
C ALA A 8 1.84 -45.18 15.34
N ARG A 9 1.22 -46.37 15.24
CA ARG A 9 -0.11 -46.53 14.63
C ARG A 9 -1.21 -45.74 15.35
N PRO A 10 -1.38 -45.85 16.69
CA PRO A 10 -2.39 -45.06 17.38
C PRO A 10 -2.09 -43.55 17.34
N PHE A 11 -0.82 -43.14 17.42
CA PHE A 11 -0.46 -41.72 17.28
C PHE A 11 -0.86 -41.15 15.92
N VAL A 12 -0.52 -41.85 14.83
CA VAL A 12 -0.90 -41.43 13.47
C VAL A 12 -2.41 -41.40 13.31
N ALA A 13 -3.13 -42.40 13.84
CA ALA A 13 -4.58 -42.43 13.77
C ALA A 13 -5.22 -41.25 14.51
N ILE A 14 -4.74 -40.90 15.71
CA ILE A 14 -5.20 -39.74 16.47
C ILE A 14 -4.89 -38.44 15.72
N PHE A 15 -3.67 -38.29 15.22
CA PHE A 15 -3.25 -37.12 14.48
C PHE A 15 -4.11 -36.90 13.23
N VAL A 16 -4.28 -37.93 12.40
CA VAL A 16 -5.11 -37.87 11.19
C VAL A 16 -6.58 -37.61 11.53
N GLY A 17 -7.10 -38.28 12.57
CA GLY A 17 -8.47 -38.05 13.05
C GLY A 17 -8.71 -36.60 13.46
N MET A 18 -7.76 -36.00 14.19
CA MET A 18 -7.82 -34.59 14.57
C MET A 18 -7.80 -33.67 13.34
N VAL A 19 -6.95 -33.94 12.35
CA VAL A 19 -6.91 -33.17 11.09
C VAL A 19 -8.25 -33.23 10.34
N VAL A 20 -8.86 -34.41 10.24
CA VAL A 20 -10.16 -34.59 9.57
C VAL A 20 -11.27 -33.86 10.32
N VAL A 21 -11.31 -33.94 11.65
CA VAL A 21 -12.28 -33.21 12.47
C VAL A 21 -12.12 -31.70 12.26
N CYS A 22 -10.90 -31.16 12.31
CA CYS A 22 -10.64 -29.74 12.08
C CYS A 22 -11.05 -29.27 10.67
N ALA A 23 -10.96 -30.14 9.65
CA ALA A 23 -11.38 -29.83 8.29
C ALA A 23 -12.90 -29.84 8.09
N LEU A 24 -13.61 -30.68 8.85
CA LEU A 24 -15.07 -30.84 8.74
C LEU A 24 -15.85 -29.91 9.66
N THR A 25 -15.25 -29.42 10.74
CA THR A 25 -15.88 -28.41 11.60
C THR A 25 -15.82 -27.04 10.93
N PRO A 26 -16.94 -26.32 10.77
CA PRO A 26 -16.98 -24.95 10.22
C PRO A 26 -16.32 -23.91 11.12
N LEU A 27 -15.85 -24.33 12.30
CA LEU A 27 -14.97 -23.56 13.15
C LEU A 27 -13.57 -23.63 12.53
N ASN A 28 -13.16 -22.55 11.84
CA ASN A 28 -11.80 -22.33 11.32
C ASN A 28 -10.76 -22.30 12.47
N LEU A 29 -10.53 -23.44 13.11
CA LEU A 29 -9.61 -23.59 14.24
C LEU A 29 -8.18 -23.93 13.79
N TRP A 30 -7.92 -23.89 12.48
CA TRP A 30 -6.60 -24.14 11.93
C TRP A 30 -5.75 -22.86 11.97
N PRO A 31 -4.59 -22.84 12.67
CA PRO A 31 -3.81 -21.62 12.88
C PRO A 31 -3.20 -21.03 11.59
N PHE A 32 -3.27 -21.74 10.47
CA PHE A 32 -2.65 -21.36 9.19
C PHE A 32 -3.59 -21.44 7.96
N SER A 33 -4.93 -21.53 8.14
CA SER A 33 -5.86 -21.73 7.00
C SER A 33 -6.96 -20.68 6.91
N ASN A 34 -6.74 -19.46 7.41
CA ASN A 34 -7.57 -18.38 6.90
C ASN A 34 -6.99 -17.96 5.54
N TRP A 35 -7.54 -18.51 4.45
CA TRP A 35 -7.19 -18.09 3.09
C TRP A 35 -7.37 -16.57 2.92
N GLU A 36 -8.27 -15.96 3.68
CA GLU A 36 -8.40 -14.50 3.77
C GLU A 36 -7.17 -13.78 4.34
N LEU A 37 -6.42 -14.40 5.27
CA LEU A 37 -5.21 -13.79 5.82
C LEU A 37 -4.10 -13.74 4.75
N PHE A 38 -3.94 -14.79 3.94
CA PHE A 38 -2.92 -14.79 2.88
C PHE A 38 -3.32 -13.97 1.64
N SER A 39 -4.61 -13.75 1.38
CA SER A 39 -5.05 -12.87 0.29
C SER A 39 -4.99 -11.40 0.69
N ARG A 40 -5.38 -11.03 1.92
CA ARG A 40 -5.30 -9.64 2.40
C ARG A 40 -3.86 -9.15 2.60
N LEU A 41 -2.92 -10.04 2.94
CA LEU A 41 -1.51 -9.69 3.15
C LEU A 41 -0.65 -9.68 1.87
N ARG A 42 -1.20 -10.08 0.70
CA ARG A 42 -0.41 -10.24 -0.54
C ARG A 42 -0.45 -9.09 -1.54
N GLY A 43 -1.22 -8.04 -1.28
CA GLY A 43 -1.01 -6.77 -1.97
C GLY A 43 -0.22 -5.87 -1.04
N PRO A 44 1.12 -5.81 -1.12
CA PRO A 44 1.80 -4.74 -0.42
C PRO A 44 1.30 -3.44 -1.09
N VAL A 45 0.52 -2.66 -0.33
CA VAL A 45 0.10 -1.33 -0.73
C VAL A 45 1.27 -0.43 -0.37
N GLU A 46 1.81 0.25 -1.36
CA GLU A 46 2.80 1.29 -1.16
C GLU A 46 2.06 2.61 -0.96
N SER A 47 2.22 3.21 0.23
CA SER A 47 1.70 4.54 0.55
C SER A 47 2.84 5.55 0.47
N TYR A 48 2.68 6.57 -0.36
CA TYR A 48 3.70 7.60 -0.51
C TYR A 48 3.05 8.95 -0.82
N TRP A 49 3.85 10.02 -0.72
CA TRP A 49 3.37 11.37 -0.91
C TRP A 49 3.96 11.95 -2.20
N GLU A 50 3.10 12.50 -3.04
CA GLU A 50 3.51 13.19 -4.27
C GLU A 50 3.16 14.67 -4.18
N ALA A 51 4.03 15.54 -4.68
CA ALA A 51 3.67 16.92 -4.97
C ALA A 51 3.66 17.15 -6.47
N THR A 52 2.63 17.83 -6.96
CA THR A 52 2.59 18.29 -8.35
C THR A 52 2.68 19.80 -8.39
N VAL A 53 3.59 20.33 -9.20
CA VAL A 53 3.67 21.77 -9.44
C VAL A 53 2.92 22.10 -10.71
N GLU A 54 2.06 23.10 -10.61
CA GLU A 54 1.43 23.69 -11.77
C GLU A 54 2.23 24.92 -12.21
N HIS A 55 2.72 24.90 -13.44
CA HIS A 55 3.43 26.02 -14.06
C HIS A 55 2.80 26.31 -15.43
N HIS A 56 2.22 27.50 -15.59
CA HIS A 56 1.50 27.91 -16.82
C HIS A 56 0.47 26.89 -17.33
N GLY A 57 -0.32 26.29 -16.43
CA GLY A 57 -1.33 25.30 -16.79
C GLY A 57 -0.77 23.94 -17.22
N ARG A 58 0.55 23.72 -17.07
CA ARG A 58 1.17 22.40 -17.21
C ARG A 58 1.51 21.85 -15.83
N VAL A 59 1.05 20.64 -15.58
CA VAL A 59 1.46 19.86 -14.41
C VAL A 59 2.85 19.31 -14.71
N VAL A 60 3.86 19.88 -14.04
CA VAL A 60 5.23 19.35 -14.07
C VAL A 60 5.37 18.45 -12.86
N VAL A 61 5.29 17.14 -13.10
CA VAL A 61 5.42 16.12 -12.06
C VAL A 61 6.90 15.92 -11.80
N ASP A 62 7.34 16.26 -10.60
CA ASP A 62 8.57 15.69 -10.06
C ASP A 62 8.47 15.76 -8.52
N TYR A 63 9.20 14.89 -7.83
CA TYR A 63 9.32 14.66 -6.37
C TYR A 63 8.18 13.97 -5.58
N THR A 64 8.55 12.78 -5.10
CA THR A 64 8.04 12.19 -3.86
C THR A 64 8.48 13.03 -2.66
N ILE A 65 7.57 13.32 -1.75
CA ILE A 65 7.82 14.13 -0.54
C ILE A 65 7.65 13.28 0.73
N GLY A 66 8.06 13.82 1.88
CA GLY A 66 7.76 13.20 3.18
C GLY A 66 6.39 13.66 3.73
N PRO A 67 5.81 12.93 4.70
CA PRO A 67 4.51 13.25 5.30
C PRO A 67 4.45 14.61 6.03
N HIS A 68 5.60 15.18 6.38
CA HIS A 68 5.71 16.45 7.12
C HIS A 68 6.35 17.58 6.32
N THR A 69 6.26 17.52 4.99
CA THR A 69 6.86 18.54 4.13
C THR A 69 6.04 19.83 4.22
N ALA A 70 6.66 20.91 4.70
CA ALA A 70 5.97 22.20 4.85
C ALA A 70 5.73 22.88 3.49
N CYS A 71 4.57 23.55 3.34
CA CYS A 71 4.19 24.21 2.08
C CYS A 71 5.16 25.32 1.64
N ALA A 72 5.62 26.17 2.57
CA ALA A 72 6.47 27.32 2.23
C ALA A 72 7.82 26.93 1.60
N PRO A 73 8.61 25.99 2.16
CA PRO A 73 9.85 25.55 1.52
C PRO A 73 9.58 24.81 0.20
N LEU A 74 8.50 24.04 0.10
CA LEU A 74 8.12 23.32 -1.13
C LEU A 74 7.77 24.28 -2.28
N LEU A 75 7.00 25.33 -1.99
CA LEU A 75 6.65 26.37 -2.96
C LEU A 75 7.91 27.15 -3.40
N ARG A 76 8.82 27.43 -2.46
CA ARG A 76 10.10 28.09 -2.75
C ARG A 76 10.98 27.22 -3.65
N SER A 77 11.13 25.93 -3.35
CA SER A 77 11.93 25.01 -4.16
C SER A 77 11.36 24.83 -5.56
N ALA A 78 10.02 24.72 -5.67
CA ALA A 78 9.33 24.68 -6.95
C ALA A 78 9.60 25.96 -7.77
N THR A 79 9.54 27.11 -7.11
CA THR A 79 9.78 28.41 -7.76
C THR A 79 11.19 28.54 -8.31
N VAL A 80 12.19 28.06 -7.56
CA VAL A 80 13.60 28.06 -8.00
C VAL A 80 13.82 27.13 -9.20
N ARG A 81 13.16 25.96 -9.22
CA ARG A 81 13.42 24.92 -10.22
C ARG A 81 12.63 25.12 -11.52
N PHE A 82 11.41 25.66 -11.44
CA PHE A 82 10.50 25.74 -12.57
C PHE A 82 10.08 27.18 -12.94
N GLY A 83 10.62 28.20 -12.27
CA GLY A 83 10.12 29.58 -12.39
C GLY A 83 8.89 29.81 -11.50
N PRO A 84 8.21 30.96 -11.59
CA PRO A 84 7.10 31.30 -10.68
C PRO A 84 6.03 30.20 -10.66
N ALA A 85 6.07 29.37 -9.62
CA ALA A 85 5.09 28.31 -9.38
C ALA A 85 3.81 28.98 -8.89
N THR A 86 2.69 28.70 -9.55
CA THR A 86 1.41 29.32 -9.19
C THR A 86 0.79 28.56 -8.03
N ASP A 87 0.72 27.23 -8.16
CA ASP A 87 0.14 26.35 -7.16
C ASP A 87 0.94 25.03 -7.05
N VAL A 88 1.05 24.51 -5.82
CA VAL A 88 1.62 23.17 -5.54
C VAL A 88 0.55 22.33 -4.86
N ARG A 89 0.17 21.22 -5.49
CA ARG A 89 -0.83 20.29 -4.95
C ARG A 89 -0.12 19.09 -4.34
N ILE A 90 -0.53 18.71 -3.13
CA ILE A 90 0.03 17.59 -2.37
C ILE A 90 -1.01 16.47 -2.37
N TYR A 91 -0.57 15.29 -2.77
CA TYR A 91 -1.39 14.08 -2.82
C TYR A 91 -0.84 13.02 -1.89
N HIS A 92 -1.74 12.32 -1.22
CA HIS A 92 -1.48 11.00 -0.66
C HIS A 92 -1.81 9.97 -1.73
N VAL A 93 -0.84 9.13 -2.05
CA VAL A 93 -0.95 8.14 -3.12
C VAL A 93 -0.88 6.76 -2.53
N GLU A 94 -1.90 5.95 -2.83
CA GLU A 94 -1.94 4.54 -2.51
C GLU A 94 -1.85 3.74 -3.80
N ARG A 95 -0.88 2.84 -3.84
CA ARG A 95 -0.64 2.01 -5.01
C ARG A 95 -0.50 0.55 -4.60
N LEU A 96 -1.16 -0.34 -5.32
CA LEU A 96 -0.88 -1.76 -5.17
C LEU A 96 0.47 -2.05 -5.85
N LEU A 97 1.40 -2.69 -5.15
CA LEU A 97 2.67 -3.14 -5.76
C LEU A 97 2.47 -4.17 -6.88
N SER A 98 1.27 -4.76 -6.98
CA SER A 98 0.88 -5.59 -8.13
C SER A 98 0.54 -4.78 -9.38
N ASP A 99 0.37 -3.45 -9.28
CA ASP A 99 0.07 -2.60 -10.43
C ASP A 99 1.28 -2.54 -11.36
N ARG A 100 1.02 -2.77 -12.65
CA ARG A 100 2.06 -2.77 -13.68
C ARG A 100 2.75 -1.41 -13.73
N ILE A 101 4.04 -1.40 -14.02
CA ILE A 101 4.84 -0.17 -14.23
C ILE A 101 4.87 0.13 -15.74
N GLY A 102 4.83 1.40 -16.12
CA GLY A 102 4.97 1.84 -17.52
C GLY A 102 3.64 2.14 -18.21
N ALA A 103 3.61 2.12 -19.55
CA ALA A 103 2.51 2.63 -20.38
C ALA A 103 1.16 1.90 -20.23
N ARG A 104 1.08 0.84 -19.42
CA ARG A 104 -0.14 0.08 -19.10
C ARG A 104 -0.42 0.03 -17.59
N ALA A 105 0.19 0.92 -16.82
CA ALA A 105 -0.08 1.06 -15.40
C ALA A 105 -1.52 1.55 -15.20
N THR A 106 -2.24 0.93 -14.26
CA THR A 106 -3.43 1.56 -13.69
C THR A 106 -2.98 2.84 -13.00
N PRO A 107 -3.63 4.00 -13.24
CA PRO A 107 -3.33 5.20 -12.50
C PRO A 107 -3.45 4.91 -10.99
N PRO A 108 -2.46 5.26 -10.17
CA PRO A 108 -2.56 5.05 -8.73
C PRO A 108 -3.69 5.90 -8.16
N ASP A 109 -4.28 5.45 -7.06
CA ASP A 109 -5.31 6.24 -6.39
C ASP A 109 -4.65 7.43 -5.69
N ARG A 110 -5.14 8.64 -6.00
CA ARG A 110 -4.54 9.90 -5.58
C ARG A 110 -5.56 10.72 -4.84
N THR A 111 -5.37 10.84 -3.54
CA THR A 111 -6.19 11.71 -2.70
C THR A 111 -5.50 13.06 -2.56
N LEU A 112 -6.15 14.14 -3.00
CA LEU A 112 -5.66 15.50 -2.75
C LEU A 112 -5.75 15.79 -1.25
N VAL A 113 -4.63 16.17 -0.63
CA VAL A 113 -4.56 16.46 0.81
C VAL A 113 -4.43 17.95 1.07
N ALA A 114 -3.75 18.68 0.18
CA ALA A 114 -3.62 20.13 0.31
C ALA A 114 -3.23 20.78 -1.02
N THR A 115 -3.58 22.04 -1.18
CA THR A 115 -3.04 22.92 -2.22
C THR A 115 -2.31 24.09 -1.56
N CYS A 116 -1.00 24.16 -1.74
CA CYS A 116 -0.15 25.25 -1.30
C CYS A 116 -0.11 26.34 -2.38
N THR A 117 -0.39 27.57 -2.00
CA THR A 117 -0.35 28.74 -2.89
C THR A 117 0.41 29.86 -2.20
N ALA A 118 0.81 30.91 -2.94
CA ALA A 118 1.43 32.09 -2.34
C ALA A 118 0.53 32.76 -1.27
N LYS A 119 -0.79 32.56 -1.36
CA LYS A 119 -1.78 33.10 -0.42
C LYS A 119 -1.96 32.24 0.84
N GLY A 120 -1.36 31.05 0.88
CA GLY A 120 -1.51 30.10 1.98
C GLY A 120 -1.94 28.70 1.52
N VAL A 121 -2.27 27.86 2.51
CA VAL A 121 -2.66 26.46 2.32
C VAL A 121 -4.19 26.36 2.20
N ARG A 122 -4.67 25.63 1.22
CA ARG A 122 -6.09 25.30 1.04
C ARG A 122 -6.30 23.80 1.23
N ALA A 123 -7.35 23.45 1.96
CA ALA A 123 -7.85 22.09 2.10
C ALA A 123 -8.38 21.59 0.73
N PRO A 124 -8.45 20.26 0.53
CA PRO A 124 -9.07 19.69 -0.66
C PRO A 124 -10.55 20.08 -0.69
N SER A 125 -11.02 20.55 -1.85
CA SER A 125 -12.41 20.93 -2.13
C SER A 125 -13.14 19.82 -2.85
#